data_AF-A0ABD4L0F7-F1
#
_entry.id   AF-A0ABD4L0F7-F1
#
_cell.length_a   1.000
_cell.length_b   1.000
_cell.length_c   1.000
_cell.angle_alpha   90.00
_cell.angle_beta   90.00
_cell.angle_gamma   90.00
#
_symmetry.space_group_name_H-M   'P 1'
#
loop_
_entity.id
_entity.type
_entity.pdbx_description
1 polymer ?
#
loop_
_entity_poly.entity_id
_entity_poly.type
_entity_poly.pdbx_seq_one_letter_code
_entity_poly.pdbx_strand_id
1 'polypeptide(L)'
;MAILGLLCVPYVKADSIDGCYLASENIANLSSEEQEVRSSYVSVSRAASGYSVEGIIWGANLHVCHIASPIEGGDGPLRMDYVDNGLIYNHDEAEYNISCELELSFENDVLTITDYNHHCSRYVFYCGARVGLDRVELPKVEQACP
;
A
#
# COMPACT_ATOMS: atom_id res chain seq x y z
N MET A 1 -7.41 -17.44 -54.56
CA MET A 1 -6.53 -17.45 -53.38
C MET A 1 -6.76 -16.16 -52.63
N ALA A 2 -7.43 -16.21 -51.47
CA ALA A 2 -7.53 -15.08 -50.56
C ALA A 2 -7.18 -15.64 -49.17
N ILE A 3 -5.98 -15.31 -48.69
CA ILE A 3 -5.51 -15.71 -47.37
C ILE A 3 -6.07 -14.66 -46.41
N LEU A 4 -7.11 -15.02 -45.66
CA LEU A 4 -7.55 -14.28 -44.49
C LEU A 4 -6.49 -14.49 -43.40
N GLY A 5 -5.57 -13.54 -43.27
CA GLY A 5 -4.64 -13.47 -42.15
C GLY A 5 -5.40 -13.03 -40.90
N LEU A 6 -5.85 -14.01 -40.10
CA LEU A 6 -6.35 -13.75 -38.74
C LEU A 6 -5.15 -13.31 -37.89
N LEU A 7 -5.04 -12.01 -37.63
CA LEU A 7 -4.10 -11.46 -36.66
C LEU A 7 -4.62 -11.81 -35.25
N CYS A 8 -4.16 -12.94 -34.70
CA CYS A 8 -4.22 -13.18 -33.26
C CYS A 8 -3.26 -12.21 -32.58
N VAL A 9 -3.77 -11.04 -32.18
CA VAL A 9 -3.05 -10.15 -31.26
C VAL A 9 -2.98 -10.87 -29.91
N PRO A 10 -1.78 -11.11 -29.34
CA PRO A 10 -1.71 -11.58 -27.97
C PRO A 10 -2.29 -10.47 -27.08
N TYR A 11 -3.47 -10.72 -26.51
CA TYR A 11 -3.97 -9.96 -25.38
C TYR A 11 -2.97 -10.19 -24.24
N VAL A 12 -1.96 -9.33 -24.14
CA VAL A 12 -1.21 -9.17 -22.89
C VAL A 12 -2.23 -8.60 -21.93
N LYS A 13 -2.75 -9.45 -21.05
CA LYS A 13 -3.60 -9.02 -19.94
C LYS A 13 -2.69 -8.12 -19.11
N ALA A 14 -2.96 -6.81 -19.09
CA ALA A 14 -2.33 -5.95 -18.08
C ALA A 14 -2.77 -6.51 -16.73
N ASP A 15 -1.81 -6.94 -15.91
CA ASP A 15 -2.13 -7.43 -14.58
C ASP A 15 -2.80 -6.31 -13.81
N SER A 16 -3.99 -6.60 -13.30
CA SER A 16 -4.73 -5.61 -12.52
C SER A 16 -3.94 -5.33 -11.24
N ILE A 17 -3.76 -4.07 -10.88
CA ILE A 17 -3.19 -3.72 -9.57
C ILE A 17 -4.17 -4.00 -8.43
N ASP A 18 -5.45 -4.25 -8.74
CA ASP A 18 -6.45 -4.67 -7.75
C ASP A 18 -6.05 -6.00 -7.11
N GLY A 19 -6.21 -6.10 -5.79
CA GLY A 19 -5.96 -7.32 -5.04
C GLY A 19 -5.37 -7.06 -3.66
N CYS A 20 -4.90 -8.14 -3.04
CA CYS A 20 -4.22 -8.10 -1.77
C CYS A 20 -2.72 -8.24 -1.95
N TYR A 21 -1.96 -7.41 -1.27
CA TYR A 21 -0.51 -7.50 -1.15
C TYR A 21 -0.21 -7.80 0.31
N LEU A 22 0.48 -8.89 0.60
CA LEU A 22 0.57 -9.42 1.96
C LEU A 22 1.91 -10.12 2.20
N ALA A 23 2.52 -9.83 3.34
CA ALA A 23 3.67 -10.56 3.86
C ALA A 23 3.48 -10.86 5.34
N SER A 24 3.90 -12.05 5.77
CA SER A 24 3.89 -12.45 7.18
C SER A 24 5.31 -12.59 7.70
N GLU A 25 5.55 -12.10 8.91
CA GLU A 25 6.84 -12.17 9.58
C GLU A 25 6.69 -12.50 11.06
N ASN A 26 7.76 -13.05 11.66
CA ASN A 26 7.86 -13.23 13.10
C ASN A 26 8.43 -11.96 13.71
N ILE A 27 7.64 -11.29 14.54
CA ILE A 27 8.05 -10.07 15.22
C ILE A 27 8.30 -10.38 16.68
N ALA A 28 9.49 -10.02 17.16
CA ALA A 28 9.83 -10.15 18.58
C ALA A 28 9.11 -9.09 19.40
N ASN A 29 8.43 -9.53 20.46
CA ASN A 29 7.90 -8.69 21.51
C ASN A 29 9.00 -8.44 22.55
N LEU A 30 9.50 -7.22 22.65
CA LEU A 30 10.61 -6.90 23.55
C LEU A 30 10.19 -6.86 25.03
N SER A 31 8.89 -6.89 25.32
CA SER A 31 8.38 -6.92 26.69
C SER A 31 8.22 -8.34 27.25
N SER A 32 7.94 -9.33 26.39
CA SER A 32 7.75 -10.74 26.79
C SER A 32 8.84 -11.68 26.28
N GLU A 33 9.72 -11.21 25.38
CA GLU A 33 10.70 -12.03 24.64
C GLU A 33 10.07 -13.10 23.72
N GLU A 34 8.74 -13.09 23.57
CA GLU A 34 8.02 -14.00 22.67
C GLU A 34 8.08 -13.51 21.22
N GLN A 35 7.94 -14.44 20.28
CA GLN A 35 7.78 -14.14 18.86
C GLN A 35 6.33 -14.34 18.45
N GLU A 36 5.78 -13.36 17.75
CA GLU A 36 4.41 -13.41 17.24
C GLU A 36 4.42 -13.29 15.72
N VAL A 37 3.71 -14.20 15.04
CA VAL A 37 3.47 -14.09 13.61
C VAL A 37 2.50 -12.93 13.36
N ARG A 38 2.94 -11.94 12.61
CA ARG A 38 2.12 -10.80 12.18
C ARG A 38 2.12 -10.70 10.67
N SER A 39 0.99 -10.27 10.11
CA SER A 39 0.84 -10.10 8.67
C SER A 39 0.63 -8.63 8.37
N SER A 40 1.56 -8.06 7.60
CA SER A 40 1.40 -6.77 6.96
C SER A 40 0.63 -6.96 5.67
N TYR A 41 -0.31 -6.07 5.38
CA TYR A 41 -1.08 -6.14 4.15
C TYR A 41 -1.49 -4.77 3.63
N VAL A 42 -1.73 -4.70 2.32
CA VAL A 42 -2.39 -3.59 1.64
C VAL A 42 -3.41 -4.17 0.67
N SER A 43 -4.66 -3.76 0.84
CA SER A 43 -5.77 -4.01 -0.06
C SER A 43 -5.89 -2.84 -1.04
N VAL A 44 -5.87 -3.15 -2.33
CA VAL A 44 -6.07 -2.17 -3.41
C VAL A 44 -7.33 -2.54 -4.18
N SER A 45 -8.26 -1.60 -4.29
CA SER A 45 -9.48 -1.79 -5.06
C SER A 45 -9.86 -0.55 -5.87
N ARG A 46 -10.26 -0.76 -7.11
CA ARG A 46 -10.83 0.30 -7.94
C ARG A 46 -12.10 0.87 -7.31
N ALA A 47 -12.25 2.19 -7.31
CA ALA A 47 -13.55 2.82 -7.06
C ALA A 47 -13.85 3.93 -8.07
N ALA A 48 -14.97 4.66 -7.88
CA ALA A 48 -15.54 5.55 -8.89
C ALA A 48 -14.56 6.62 -9.45
N SER A 49 -13.63 7.14 -8.64
CA SER A 49 -12.66 8.18 -9.02
C SER A 49 -11.25 7.90 -8.47
N GLY A 50 -10.47 7.01 -9.10
CA GLY A 50 -9.18 6.50 -8.57
C GLY A 50 -9.28 5.16 -7.83
N TYR A 51 -8.47 4.96 -6.78
CA TYR A 51 -8.40 3.70 -6.02
C TYR A 51 -8.62 3.90 -4.52
N SER A 52 -9.17 2.86 -3.90
CA SER A 52 -9.36 2.73 -2.46
C SER A 52 -8.30 1.78 -1.94
N VAL A 53 -7.54 2.27 -0.96
CA VAL A 53 -6.41 1.59 -0.37
C VAL A 53 -6.61 1.49 1.14
N GLU A 54 -6.44 0.30 1.69
CA GLU A 54 -6.47 0.07 3.12
C GLU A 54 -5.36 -0.90 3.50
N GLY A 55 -4.65 -0.66 4.60
CA GLY A 55 -3.55 -1.53 4.97
C GLY A 55 -3.13 -1.44 6.43
N ILE A 56 -2.41 -2.46 6.85
CA ILE A 56 -1.74 -2.55 8.14
C ILE A 56 -0.31 -2.94 7.87
N ILE A 57 0.64 -2.13 8.30
CA ILE A 57 2.07 -2.43 8.27
C ILE A 57 2.54 -2.66 9.70
N TRP A 58 3.11 -3.83 9.96
CA TRP A 58 3.78 -4.11 11.21
C TRP A 58 5.26 -3.71 11.14
N GLY A 59 5.78 -3.25 12.27
CA GLY A 59 7.20 -3.02 12.48
C GLY A 59 7.67 -3.67 13.77
N ALA A 60 8.93 -3.39 14.11
CA ALA A 60 9.58 -4.04 15.25
C ALA A 60 8.85 -3.76 16.57
N ASN A 61 8.92 -4.72 17.50
CA ASN A 61 8.27 -4.62 18.81
C ASN A 61 6.75 -4.43 18.73
N LEU A 62 6.09 -5.05 17.73
CA LEU A 62 4.64 -5.00 17.53
C LEU A 62 4.08 -3.58 17.32
N HIS A 63 4.90 -2.65 16.86
CA HIS A 63 4.40 -1.35 16.44
C HIS A 63 3.67 -1.51 15.11
N VAL A 64 2.61 -0.74 14.92
CA VAL A 64 1.72 -0.84 13.77
C VAL A 64 1.53 0.52 13.12
N CYS A 65 1.37 0.51 11.80
CA CYS A 65 0.88 1.65 11.04
C CYS A 65 -0.37 1.25 10.25
N HIS A 66 -1.41 2.07 10.33
CA HIS A 66 -2.63 1.89 9.57
C HIS A 66 -2.62 2.84 8.37
N ILE A 67 -2.77 2.29 7.17
CA ILE A 67 -2.98 3.06 5.95
C ILE A 67 -4.48 3.09 5.71
N ALA A 68 -5.12 4.19 6.04
CA ALA A 68 -6.55 4.42 5.89
C ALA A 68 -6.81 5.92 5.70
N SER A 69 -8.06 6.32 5.52
CA SER A 69 -8.44 7.73 5.47
C SER A 69 -7.93 8.48 6.73
N PRO A 70 -7.09 9.53 6.58
CA PRO A 70 -6.60 10.29 7.72
C PRO A 70 -7.57 11.38 8.18
N ILE A 71 -8.74 11.48 7.55
CA ILE A 71 -9.78 12.47 7.89
C ILE A 71 -10.39 12.09 9.24
N GLU A 72 -10.35 13.01 10.21
CA GLU A 72 -10.96 12.82 11.53
C GLU A 72 -12.46 12.50 11.40
N GLY A 73 -12.90 11.36 11.96
CA GLY A 73 -14.28 10.87 11.85
C GLY A 73 -14.64 10.23 10.50
N GLY A 74 -13.69 10.14 9.56
CA GLY A 74 -13.83 9.40 8.31
C GLY A 74 -13.28 7.99 8.45
N ASP A 75 -14.09 7.07 8.99
CA ASP A 75 -13.77 5.65 8.93
C ASP A 75 -13.87 5.17 7.47
N GLY A 76 -12.75 4.74 6.88
CA GLY A 76 -12.76 4.19 5.53
C GLY A 76 -11.39 4.09 4.86
N PRO A 77 -11.34 3.51 3.65
CA PRO A 77 -10.11 3.36 2.89
C PRO A 77 -9.57 4.72 2.44
N LEU A 78 -8.25 4.81 2.37
CA LEU A 78 -7.52 5.92 1.77
C LEU A 78 -7.88 6.04 0.28
N ARG A 79 -8.17 7.26 -0.18
CA ARG A 79 -8.36 7.52 -1.60
C ARG A 79 -7.03 7.90 -2.23
N MET A 80 -6.66 7.23 -3.32
CA MET A 80 -5.43 7.51 -4.06
C MET A 80 -5.71 7.70 -5.54
N ASP A 81 -4.97 8.63 -6.15
CA ASP A 81 -5.00 8.90 -7.58
C ASP A 81 -4.06 7.95 -8.32
N TYR A 82 -4.43 7.54 -9.52
CA TYR A 82 -3.58 6.70 -10.36
C TYR A 82 -2.80 7.56 -11.36
N VAL A 83 -1.48 7.65 -11.15
CA VAL A 83 -0.57 8.53 -11.88
C VAL A 83 0.68 7.73 -12.25
N ASP A 84 1.13 7.82 -13.50
CA ASP A 84 2.37 7.19 -13.99
C ASP A 84 2.54 5.70 -13.60
N ASN A 85 1.43 4.94 -13.67
CA ASN A 85 1.37 3.51 -13.31
C ASN A 85 1.54 3.19 -11.81
N GLY A 86 1.47 4.20 -10.94
CA GLY A 86 1.42 4.06 -9.48
C GLY A 86 0.16 4.67 -8.87
N LEU A 87 0.00 4.52 -7.56
CA LEU A 87 -1.00 5.24 -6.77
C LEU A 87 -0.31 6.30 -5.93
N ILE A 88 -0.85 7.52 -5.96
CA ILE A 88 -0.31 8.65 -5.22
C ILE A 88 -1.37 9.20 -4.28
N TYR A 89 -0.97 9.46 -3.04
CA TYR A 89 -1.71 10.26 -2.08
C TYR A 89 -0.85 11.44 -1.66
N ASN A 90 -1.43 12.64 -1.69
CA ASN A 90 -0.77 13.87 -1.30
C ASN A 90 -1.54 14.56 -0.18
N HIS A 91 -0.80 15.04 0.82
CA HIS A 91 -1.32 15.86 1.90
C HIS A 91 -0.29 16.90 2.32
N ASP A 92 -0.63 18.17 2.11
CA ASP A 92 0.23 19.30 2.44
C ASP A 92 -0.43 20.22 3.46
N GLU A 93 0.26 20.47 4.57
CA GLU A 93 -0.08 21.50 5.55
C GLU A 93 1.14 22.40 5.76
N ALA A 94 1.23 23.43 4.92
CA ALA A 94 2.37 24.36 4.90
C ALA A 94 2.58 25.08 6.25
N GLU A 95 1.51 25.37 7.01
CA GLU A 95 1.59 26.01 8.33
C GLU A 95 2.40 25.19 9.34
N TYR A 96 2.29 23.86 9.25
CA TYR A 96 2.99 22.92 10.13
C TYR A 96 4.23 22.31 9.46
N ASN A 97 4.60 22.79 8.27
CA ASN A 97 5.68 22.23 7.46
C ASN A 97 5.51 20.71 7.22
N ILE A 98 4.27 20.27 7.01
CA ILE A 98 3.94 18.88 6.66
C ILE A 98 3.75 18.82 5.15
N SER A 99 4.48 17.91 4.49
CA SER A 99 4.30 17.56 3.08
C SER A 99 4.41 16.05 2.99
N CYS A 100 3.28 15.37 2.98
CA CYS A 100 3.17 13.92 2.87
C CYS A 100 2.84 13.56 1.42
N GLU A 101 3.72 12.78 0.80
CA GLU A 101 3.48 12.10 -0.47
C GLU A 101 3.68 10.60 -0.22
N LEU A 102 2.59 9.84 -0.32
CA LEU A 102 2.63 8.38 -0.24
C LEU A 102 2.45 7.81 -1.65
N GLU A 103 3.47 7.10 -2.12
CA GLU A 103 3.46 6.42 -3.41
C GLU A 103 3.34 4.90 -3.22
N LEU A 104 2.48 4.26 -4.00
CA LEU A 104 2.45 2.82 -4.20
C LEU A 104 2.80 2.51 -5.66
N SER A 105 3.93 1.87 -5.86
CA SER A 105 4.36 1.37 -7.18
C SER A 105 4.15 -0.14 -7.27
N PHE A 106 3.98 -0.63 -8.49
CA PHE A 106 3.65 -2.03 -8.76
C PHE A 106 4.61 -2.58 -9.82
N GLU A 107 5.45 -3.54 -9.42
CA GLU A 107 6.40 -4.20 -10.33
C GLU A 107 6.48 -5.70 -10.01
N ASN A 108 6.36 -6.55 -11.03
CA ASN A 108 6.51 -8.01 -10.89
C ASN A 108 5.68 -8.62 -9.75
N ASP A 109 4.40 -8.25 -9.65
CA ASP A 109 3.48 -8.65 -8.57
C ASP A 109 3.94 -8.25 -7.16
N VAL A 110 4.80 -7.24 -7.03
CA VAL A 110 5.18 -6.63 -5.76
C VAL A 110 4.66 -5.20 -5.72
N LEU A 111 4.02 -4.84 -4.61
CA LEU A 111 3.68 -3.48 -4.25
C LEU A 111 4.81 -2.91 -3.39
N THR A 112 5.34 -1.75 -3.78
CA THR A 112 6.32 -1.01 -3.01
C THR A 112 5.72 0.31 -2.54
N ILE A 113 5.73 0.52 -1.22
CA ILE A 113 5.33 1.76 -0.57
C ILE A 113 6.54 2.68 -0.47
N THR A 114 6.37 3.95 -0.82
CA THR A 114 7.39 4.99 -0.66
C THR A 114 6.80 6.18 0.09
N ASP A 115 7.50 6.59 1.14
CA ASP A 115 7.21 7.75 2.01
C ASP A 115 8.55 8.42 2.28
N TYR A 116 9.11 9.03 1.22
CA TYR A 116 10.53 9.36 1.12
C TYR A 116 11.03 10.29 2.24
N ASN A 117 10.21 11.28 2.62
CA ASN A 117 10.53 12.20 3.71
C ASN A 117 9.99 11.75 5.08
N HIS A 118 9.24 10.64 5.12
CA HIS A 118 8.57 10.08 6.29
C HIS A 118 7.46 10.94 6.89
N HIS A 119 6.93 11.93 6.17
CA HIS A 119 5.89 12.80 6.72
C HIS A 119 4.55 12.09 6.79
N CYS A 120 4.26 11.17 5.86
CA CYS A 120 3.02 10.41 5.91
C CYS A 120 2.95 9.54 7.16
N SER A 121 4.01 8.76 7.40
CA SER A 121 4.09 7.90 8.58
C SER A 121 4.14 8.69 9.90
N ARG A 122 4.77 9.87 9.90
CA ARG A 122 4.97 10.66 11.12
C ARG A 122 3.80 11.58 11.50
N TYR A 123 3.12 12.17 10.53
CA TYR A 123 2.18 13.26 10.77
C TYR A 123 0.75 12.97 10.30
N VAL A 124 0.58 12.08 9.33
CA VAL A 124 -0.74 11.81 8.71
C VAL A 124 -1.34 10.51 9.23
N PHE A 125 -0.59 9.41 9.16
CA PHE A 125 -1.06 8.08 9.57
C PHE A 125 -0.68 7.71 11.00
N TYR A 126 0.09 8.57 11.69
CA TYR A 126 0.54 8.41 13.09
C TYR A 126 1.06 6.99 13.40
N CYS A 127 1.96 6.49 12.56
CA CYS A 127 2.54 5.17 12.73
C CYS A 127 3.26 5.04 14.09
N GLY A 128 3.28 3.85 14.69
CA GLY A 128 4.07 3.58 15.89
C GLY A 128 5.57 3.87 15.67
N ALA A 129 6.30 4.24 16.72
CA ALA A 129 7.69 4.73 16.64
C ALA A 129 8.76 3.75 16.05
N ARG A 130 8.37 2.54 15.66
CA ARG A 130 9.25 1.48 15.14
C ARG A 130 8.72 0.84 13.85
N VAL A 131 7.83 1.56 13.18
CA VAL A 131 7.30 1.22 11.86
C VAL A 131 7.40 2.48 10.98
N GLY A 132 7.75 2.28 9.72
CA GLY A 132 7.75 3.31 8.69
C GLY A 132 7.07 2.77 7.44
N LEU A 133 6.75 3.66 6.51
CA LEU A 133 6.12 3.31 5.24
C LEU A 133 7.09 3.34 4.06
N ASP A 134 8.31 3.87 4.23
CA ASP A 134 9.29 3.94 3.14
C ASP A 134 9.92 2.59 2.85
N ARG A 135 9.92 2.21 1.55
CA ARG A 135 10.50 0.96 1.01
C ARG A 135 9.90 -0.31 1.62
N VAL A 136 8.61 -0.26 1.95
CA VAL A 136 7.88 -1.46 2.35
C VAL A 136 7.47 -2.21 1.09
N GLU A 137 7.89 -3.45 0.96
CA GLU A 137 7.57 -4.31 -0.18
C GLU A 137 6.61 -5.42 0.25
N LEU A 138 5.51 -5.58 -0.48
CA LEU A 138 4.49 -6.61 -0.21
C LEU A 138 4.18 -7.36 -1.51
N PRO A 139 4.37 -8.70 -1.54
CA PRO A 139 4.01 -9.48 -2.71
C PRO A 139 2.49 -9.62 -2.82
N LYS A 140 1.99 -9.67 -4.05
CA LYS A 140 0.59 -9.93 -4.36
C LYS A 140 0.24 -11.38 -4.01
N VAL A 141 -0.95 -11.58 -3.46
CA VAL A 141 -1.48 -12.91 -3.13
C VAL A 141 -2.87 -13.11 -3.73
N GLU A 142 -3.21 -14.36 -4.03
CA GLU A 142 -4.51 -14.74 -4.61
C GLU A 142 -5.66 -14.65 -3.59
N GLN A 143 -5.35 -14.71 -2.30
CA GLN A 143 -6.34 -14.61 -1.23
C GLN A 143 -6.77 -13.17 -0.99
N ALA A 144 -7.97 -12.99 -0.43
CA ALA A 144 -8.39 -11.69 0.10
C ALA A 144 -7.47 -11.26 1.27
N CYS A 145 -7.36 -9.95 1.46
CA CYS A 145 -6.71 -9.44 2.68
C CYS A 145 -7.50 -9.84 3.93
N PRO A 146 -6.81 -10.00 5.08
CA PRO A 146 -7.43 -10.35 6.36
C PRO A 146 -8.54 -9.41 6.82
#